data_AF-A0A8D8RDN0-F1
#
_entry.id   AF-A0A8D8RDN0-F1
#
_cell.length_a   1.000
_cell.length_b   1.000
_cell.length_c   1.000
_cell.angle_alpha   90.00
_cell.angle_beta   90.00
_cell.angle_gamma   90.00
#
_symmetry.space_group_name_H-M   'P 1'
#
loop_
_entity.id
_entity.type
_entity.pdbx_description
1 polymer ?
#
loop_
_entity_poly.entity_id
_entity_poly.type
_entity_poly.pdbx_seq_one_letter_code
_entity_poly.pdbx_strand_id
1 'polypeptide(L)'
;MIHRGDKLLATVLNNYALEICDMSMTDLFQRYSSLEFNNLIFAAPMGNVEDTYYDIEESVRVLEELLLFQFDNDVEIVQVFLADLVDVLDKKRQKLNTFFVLGASNAGKNFFFDCVIHYFLNFGMIGNFSKYVGFPLQDCVSRRILLWNEPNAEASAFETLKMLLGGDQCVVRVGFRSDVTVGRTPVIVLSNTDIFPKTDAFRNRIIRYEWQKAPYLAEKLKRPHPLGFYKLILKYNLFK
;
A
#
# COMPACT_ATOMS: atom_id res chain seq x y z
N MET A 1 5.55 -26.36 26.58
CA MET A 1 5.51 -27.34 25.49
C MET A 1 4.62 -26.75 24.41
N ILE A 2 5.18 -26.05 23.41
CA ILE A 2 4.38 -25.46 22.32
C ILE A 2 3.78 -26.63 21.54
N HIS A 3 2.45 -26.71 21.48
CA HIS A 3 1.77 -27.86 20.89
C HIS A 3 2.14 -27.97 19.41
N ARG A 4 2.37 -29.20 18.93
CA ARG A 4 2.72 -29.48 17.52
C ARG A 4 1.75 -28.86 16.52
N GLY A 5 0.48 -28.66 16.92
CA GLY A 5 -0.56 -27.98 16.15
C GLY A 5 -0.27 -26.49 15.91
N ASP A 6 0.33 -25.79 16.87
CA ASP A 6 0.62 -24.35 16.75
C ASP A 6 1.68 -24.09 15.67
N LYS A 7 2.68 -24.98 15.58
CA LYS A 7 3.72 -24.92 14.54
C LYS A 7 3.15 -25.19 13.15
N LEU A 8 2.23 -26.16 13.03
CA LEU A 8 1.59 -26.47 11.77
C LEU A 8 0.71 -25.30 11.31
N LEU A 9 -0.12 -24.76 12.21
CA LEU A 9 -0.97 -23.61 11.93
C LEU A 9 -0.14 -22.39 11.50
N ALA A 10 0.94 -22.07 12.23
CA ALA A 10 1.85 -21.00 11.86
C ALA A 10 2.47 -21.23 10.47
N THR A 11 2.82 -22.47 10.14
CA THR A 11 3.36 -22.82 8.81
C THR A 11 2.31 -22.62 7.72
N VAL A 12 1.06 -23.05 7.95
CA VAL A 12 -0.05 -22.86 7.01
C VAL A 12 -0.32 -21.37 6.78
N LEU A 13 -0.37 -20.56 7.84
CA LEU A 13 -0.59 -19.12 7.73
C LEU A 13 0.58 -18.41 7.00
N ASN A 14 1.83 -18.84 7.24
CA ASN A 14 2.98 -18.31 6.51
C ASN A 14 2.94 -18.67 5.02
N ASN A 15 2.64 -19.93 4.69
CA ASN A 15 2.50 -20.36 3.30
C ASN A 15 1.37 -19.60 2.61
N TYR A 16 0.28 -19.36 3.31
CA TYR A 16 -0.84 -18.57 2.82
C TYR A 16 -0.47 -17.10 2.56
N ALA A 17 0.31 -16.49 3.46
CA ALA A 17 0.82 -15.13 3.26
C ALA A 17 1.75 -15.04 2.03
N LEU A 18 2.57 -16.07 1.78
CA LEU A 18 3.41 -16.17 0.59
C LEU A 18 2.57 -16.35 -0.68
N GLU A 19 1.52 -17.16 -0.66
CA GLU A 19 0.57 -17.32 -1.77
C GLU A 19 -0.06 -15.97 -2.16
N ILE A 20 -0.51 -15.18 -1.17
CA ILE A 20 -1.05 -13.83 -1.38
C ILE A 20 0.00 -12.89 -2.00
N CYS A 21 1.28 -13.02 -1.65
CA CYS A 21 2.35 -12.19 -2.22
C CYS A 21 2.54 -12.39 -3.74
N ASP A 22 2.20 -13.58 -4.25
CA ASP A 22 2.43 -13.97 -5.64
C ASP A 22 1.19 -13.81 -6.54
N MET A 23 -0.02 -13.67 -5.96
CA MET A 23 -1.26 -13.46 -6.72
C MET A 23 -1.25 -12.16 -7.54
N SER A 24 -1.96 -12.10 -8.65
CA SER A 24 -2.26 -10.81 -9.28
C SER A 24 -3.40 -10.09 -8.54
N MET A 25 -3.64 -8.80 -8.83
CA MET A 25 -4.86 -8.14 -8.35
C MET A 25 -6.12 -8.86 -8.84
N THR A 26 -6.14 -9.35 -10.07
CA THR A 26 -7.28 -10.09 -10.62
C THR A 26 -7.55 -11.38 -9.84
N ASP A 27 -6.51 -12.13 -9.47
CA ASP A 27 -6.66 -13.36 -8.67
C ASP A 27 -7.22 -13.05 -7.28
N LEU A 28 -6.75 -11.97 -6.64
CA LEU A 28 -7.29 -11.52 -5.35
C LEU A 28 -8.76 -11.13 -5.46
N PHE A 29 -9.14 -10.42 -6.53
CA PHE A 29 -10.54 -10.06 -6.76
C PHE A 29 -11.44 -11.29 -6.98
N GLN A 30 -11.00 -12.25 -7.79
CA GLN A 30 -11.74 -13.51 -8.00
C GLN A 30 -11.92 -14.25 -6.67
N ARG A 31 -10.86 -14.27 -5.85
CA ARG A 31 -10.92 -14.86 -4.51
C ARG A 31 -11.94 -14.15 -3.62
N TYR A 32 -11.89 -12.84 -3.51
CA TYR A 32 -12.87 -12.08 -2.73
C TYR A 32 -14.30 -12.26 -3.23
N SER A 33 -14.49 -12.37 -4.54
CA SER A 33 -15.81 -12.59 -5.15
C SER A 33 -16.37 -13.98 -4.86
N SER A 34 -15.51 -14.94 -4.50
CA SER A 34 -15.91 -16.30 -4.11
C SER A 34 -16.30 -16.42 -2.63
N LEU A 35 -15.99 -15.40 -1.82
CA LEU A 35 -16.28 -15.37 -0.38
C LEU A 35 -17.61 -14.67 -0.11
N GLU A 36 -18.31 -15.12 0.92
CA GLU A 36 -19.43 -14.36 1.48
C GLU A 36 -18.92 -13.04 2.06
N PHE A 37 -19.73 -11.97 1.94
CA PHE A 37 -19.35 -10.63 2.37
C PHE A 37 -18.87 -10.57 3.83
N ASN A 38 -19.52 -11.33 4.72
CA ASN A 38 -19.18 -11.41 6.15
C ASN A 38 -17.83 -12.09 6.42
N ASN A 39 -17.28 -12.81 5.44
CA ASN A 39 -15.99 -13.48 5.52
C ASN A 39 -14.85 -12.66 4.89
N LEU A 40 -15.14 -11.44 4.40
CA LEU A 40 -14.13 -10.52 3.91
C LEU A 40 -13.42 -9.87 5.08
N ILE A 41 -12.22 -10.36 5.39
CA ILE A 41 -11.38 -9.92 6.52
C ILE A 41 -10.63 -8.63 6.15
N PHE A 42 -11.35 -7.61 5.70
CA PHE A 42 -10.79 -6.27 5.57
C PHE A 42 -10.60 -5.63 6.95
N ALA A 43 -9.87 -4.52 7.02
CA ALA A 43 -9.54 -3.84 8.27
C ALA A 43 -10.73 -3.06 8.89
N ALA A 44 -11.89 -3.73 9.03
CA ALA A 44 -13.03 -3.23 9.80
C ALA A 44 -12.81 -3.55 11.29
N PRO A 45 -12.72 -2.53 12.17
CA PRO A 45 -12.60 -2.75 13.60
C PRO A 45 -13.73 -3.64 14.13
N MET A 46 -13.38 -4.71 14.83
CA MET A 46 -14.33 -5.67 15.43
C MET A 46 -15.33 -6.32 14.45
N GLY A 47 -15.06 -6.27 13.14
CA GLY A 47 -15.98 -6.79 12.12
C GLY A 47 -17.15 -5.88 11.77
N ASN A 48 -17.15 -4.61 12.21
CA ASN A 48 -18.22 -3.65 11.91
C ASN A 48 -18.10 -3.09 10.48
N VAL A 49 -18.25 -3.95 9.47
CA VAL A 49 -18.04 -3.60 8.05
C VAL A 49 -18.99 -2.49 7.61
N GLU A 50 -20.29 -2.58 7.96
CA GLU A 50 -21.32 -1.62 7.56
C GLU A 50 -21.08 -0.21 8.11
N ASP A 51 -20.57 -0.09 9.34
CA ASP A 51 -20.26 1.21 9.95
C ASP A 51 -18.91 1.76 9.51
N THR A 52 -17.98 0.87 9.16
CA THR A 52 -16.62 1.27 8.76
C THR A 52 -16.58 1.76 7.32
N TYR A 53 -17.27 1.06 6.42
CA TYR A 53 -17.14 1.26 4.98
C TYR A 53 -18.42 1.78 4.33
N TYR A 54 -18.26 2.62 3.31
CA TYR A 54 -19.31 2.83 2.32
C TYR A 54 -19.64 1.51 1.60
N ASP A 55 -20.81 1.40 0.99
CA ASP A 55 -21.04 0.33 0.03
C ASP A 55 -20.07 0.44 -1.17
N ILE A 56 -20.00 -0.60 -1.99
CA ILE A 56 -19.01 -0.69 -3.06
C ILE A 56 -19.21 0.41 -4.12
N GLU A 57 -20.47 0.73 -4.47
CA GLU A 57 -20.78 1.71 -5.51
C GLU A 57 -20.44 3.13 -5.04
N GLU A 58 -20.85 3.47 -3.83
CA GLU A 58 -20.52 4.73 -3.18
C GLU A 58 -19.01 4.85 -2.97
N SER A 59 -18.32 3.75 -2.63
CA SER A 59 -16.86 3.72 -2.50
C SER A 59 -16.18 4.09 -3.82
N VAL A 60 -16.62 3.55 -4.95
CA VAL A 60 -16.08 3.93 -6.27
C VAL A 60 -16.32 5.42 -6.53
N ARG A 61 -17.52 5.92 -6.24
CA ARG A 61 -17.88 7.33 -6.44
C ARG A 61 -17.00 8.27 -5.63
N VAL A 62 -16.83 8.03 -4.33
CA VAL A 62 -16.04 8.91 -3.45
C VAL A 62 -14.53 8.84 -3.74
N LEU A 63 -14.03 7.68 -4.18
CA LEU A 63 -12.64 7.54 -4.60
C LEU A 63 -12.39 8.33 -5.90
N GLU A 64 -13.29 8.21 -6.87
CA GLU A 64 -13.18 8.94 -8.13
C GLU A 64 -13.34 10.45 -7.92
N GLU A 65 -14.33 10.88 -7.12
CA GLU A 65 -14.52 12.29 -6.75
C GLU A 65 -13.24 12.87 -6.14
N LEU A 66 -12.56 12.11 -5.27
CA LEU A 66 -11.27 12.51 -4.72
C LEU A 66 -10.20 12.64 -5.80
N LEU A 67 -10.04 11.66 -6.69
CA LEU A 67 -9.02 11.74 -7.73
C LEU A 67 -9.27 12.89 -8.71
N LEU A 68 -10.52 13.08 -9.14
CA LEU A 68 -10.89 14.21 -9.99
C LEU A 68 -10.60 15.53 -9.28
N PHE A 69 -10.93 15.64 -7.99
CA PHE A 69 -10.57 16.82 -7.21
C PHE A 69 -9.05 17.04 -7.17
N GLN A 70 -8.25 15.98 -7.00
CA GLN A 70 -6.78 16.11 -6.94
C GLN A 70 -6.14 16.53 -8.27
N PHE A 71 -6.82 16.28 -9.39
CA PHE A 71 -6.31 16.53 -10.74
C PHE A 71 -7.19 17.49 -11.53
N ASP A 72 -7.83 18.45 -10.86
CA ASP A 72 -8.61 19.55 -11.50
C ASP A 72 -9.69 19.06 -12.49
N ASN A 73 -10.32 17.93 -12.19
CA ASN A 73 -11.30 17.20 -13.01
C ASN A 73 -10.74 16.66 -14.35
N ASP A 74 -9.43 16.52 -14.47
CA ASP A 74 -8.77 15.92 -15.62
C ASP A 74 -8.82 14.37 -15.54
N VAL A 75 -9.74 13.79 -16.31
CA VAL A 75 -9.96 12.34 -16.38
C VAL A 75 -8.75 11.61 -16.97
N GLU A 76 -7.99 12.24 -17.89
CA GLU A 76 -6.82 11.62 -18.51
C GLU A 76 -5.70 11.49 -17.48
N ILE A 77 -5.46 12.53 -16.68
CA ILE A 77 -4.48 12.48 -15.59
C ILE A 77 -4.89 11.45 -14.52
N VAL A 78 -6.18 11.37 -14.18
CA VAL A 78 -6.68 10.30 -13.28
C VAL A 78 -6.37 8.92 -13.84
N GLN A 79 -6.60 8.71 -15.13
CA GLN A 79 -6.29 7.44 -15.79
C GLN A 79 -4.80 7.11 -15.74
N VAL A 80 -3.93 8.09 -16.01
CA VAL A 80 -2.47 7.93 -15.92
C VAL A 80 -2.03 7.62 -14.48
N PHE A 81 -2.56 8.35 -13.50
CA PHE A 81 -2.30 8.11 -12.08
C PHE A 81 -2.63 6.67 -11.66
N LEU A 82 -3.83 6.20 -12.03
CA LEU A 82 -4.27 4.85 -11.71
C LEU A 82 -3.45 3.79 -12.47
N ALA A 83 -3.08 4.05 -13.72
CA ALA A 83 -2.23 3.15 -14.51
C ALA A 83 -0.82 3.02 -13.89
N ASP A 84 -0.20 4.14 -13.52
CA ASP A 84 1.09 4.17 -12.83
C ASP A 84 1.03 3.44 -11.48
N LEU A 85 -0.06 3.63 -10.73
CA LEU A 85 -0.27 2.93 -9.47
C LEU A 85 -0.35 1.42 -9.69
N VAL A 86 -1.18 0.96 -10.63
CA VAL A 86 -1.29 -0.45 -11.01
C VAL A 86 0.07 -1.02 -11.45
N ASP A 87 0.83 -0.31 -12.27
CA ASP A 87 2.15 -0.72 -12.74
C ASP A 87 3.14 -0.95 -11.59
N VAL A 88 3.11 -0.08 -10.57
CA VAL A 88 3.92 -0.23 -9.35
C VAL A 88 3.45 -1.42 -8.53
N LEU A 89 2.13 -1.52 -8.26
CA LEU A 89 1.53 -2.57 -7.45
C LEU A 89 1.74 -3.98 -8.01
N ASP A 90 1.65 -4.14 -9.34
CA ASP A 90 1.89 -5.40 -10.03
C ASP A 90 3.38 -5.61 -10.41
N LYS A 91 4.28 -4.76 -9.91
CA LYS A 91 5.74 -4.88 -10.12
C LYS A 91 6.16 -4.88 -11.61
N LYS A 92 5.39 -4.23 -12.50
CA LYS A 92 5.60 -4.27 -13.97
C LYS A 92 6.87 -3.53 -14.43
N ARG A 93 7.32 -2.52 -13.67
CA ARG A 93 8.50 -1.69 -14.03
C ARG A 93 9.75 -2.09 -13.25
N GLN A 94 10.86 -2.46 -13.88
CA GLN A 94 11.99 -3.09 -13.16
C GLN A 94 12.56 -2.31 -11.95
N LYS A 95 12.98 -1.04 -12.13
CA LYS A 95 13.60 -0.21 -11.07
C LYS A 95 12.64 0.72 -10.36
N LEU A 96 11.47 0.93 -10.94
CA LEU A 96 10.45 1.81 -10.41
C LEU A 96 9.51 0.96 -9.57
N ASN A 97 9.67 1.06 -8.26
CA ASN A 97 8.97 0.22 -7.29
C ASN A 97 8.27 1.04 -6.19
N THR A 98 8.34 2.36 -6.27
CA THR A 98 7.76 3.26 -5.27
C THR A 98 6.76 4.24 -5.88
N PHE A 99 5.62 4.39 -5.22
CA PHE A 99 4.60 5.38 -5.49
C PHE A 99 4.54 6.39 -4.34
N PHE A 100 4.93 7.64 -4.59
CA PHE A 100 5.01 8.68 -3.57
C PHE A 100 3.95 9.76 -3.81
N VAL A 101 3.11 9.99 -2.80
CA VAL A 101 2.17 11.11 -2.78
C VAL A 101 2.58 12.12 -1.72
N LEU A 102 2.91 13.32 -2.18
CA LEU A 102 3.18 14.49 -1.37
C LEU A 102 1.91 15.34 -1.30
N GLY A 103 1.49 15.76 -0.12
CA GLY A 103 0.35 16.68 0.00
C GLY A 103 0.14 17.10 1.43
N ALA A 104 -0.65 18.14 1.69
CA ALA A 104 -0.88 18.59 3.06
C ALA A 104 -1.65 17.54 3.91
N SER A 105 -1.71 17.77 5.23
CA SER A 105 -2.66 17.06 6.08
C SER A 105 -4.08 17.32 5.58
N ASN A 106 -4.92 16.28 5.64
CA ASN A 106 -6.27 16.28 5.07
C ASN A 106 -6.33 16.48 3.54
N ALA A 107 -5.30 16.07 2.80
CA ALA A 107 -5.36 15.94 1.33
C ALA A 107 -6.08 14.66 0.86
N GLY A 108 -6.52 13.79 1.78
CA GLY A 108 -7.15 12.51 1.41
C GLY A 108 -6.16 11.37 1.12
N LYS A 109 -4.86 11.55 1.34
CA LYS A 109 -3.82 10.52 1.15
C LYS A 109 -4.20 9.19 1.82
N ASN A 110 -4.42 9.20 3.14
CA ASN A 110 -4.78 7.98 3.87
C ASN A 110 -6.19 7.48 3.49
N PHE A 111 -7.13 8.38 3.18
CA PHE A 111 -8.48 8.00 2.76
C PHE A 111 -8.45 7.12 1.50
N PHE A 112 -7.62 7.48 0.51
CA PHE A 112 -7.43 6.70 -0.70
C PHE A 112 -6.52 5.49 -0.50
N PHE A 113 -5.32 5.70 0.04
CA PHE A 113 -4.32 4.63 0.08
C PHE A 113 -4.59 3.57 1.15
N ASP A 114 -5.31 3.87 2.24
CA ASP A 114 -5.79 2.84 3.17
C ASP A 114 -6.72 1.85 2.43
N CYS A 115 -7.57 2.34 1.51
CA CYS A 115 -8.41 1.47 0.68
C CYS A 115 -7.55 0.54 -0.20
N VAL A 116 -6.50 1.09 -0.82
CA VAL A 116 -5.56 0.34 -1.66
C VAL A 116 -4.80 -0.71 -0.86
N ILE A 117 -4.19 -0.37 0.28
CA ILE A 117 -3.40 -1.33 1.06
C ILE A 117 -4.26 -2.42 1.70
N HIS A 118 -5.47 -2.08 2.15
CA HIS A 118 -6.41 -3.06 2.72
C HIS A 118 -6.96 -4.02 1.68
N TYR A 119 -7.03 -3.63 0.41
CA TYR A 119 -7.38 -4.53 -0.68
C TYR A 119 -6.38 -5.69 -0.82
N PHE A 120 -5.12 -5.49 -0.45
CA PHE A 120 -4.07 -6.51 -0.57
C PHE A 120 -3.95 -7.45 0.64
N LEU A 121 -4.59 -7.12 1.78
CA LEU A 121 -4.57 -7.83 3.07
C LEU A 121 -3.19 -8.00 3.73
N ASN A 122 -2.16 -8.38 2.97
CA ASN A 122 -0.79 -8.60 3.42
C ASN A 122 0.09 -7.37 3.13
N PHE A 123 -0.11 -6.30 3.90
CA PHE A 123 0.76 -5.13 3.86
C PHE A 123 1.68 -5.07 5.09
N GLY A 124 2.79 -4.35 4.97
CA GLY A 124 3.67 -4.01 6.08
C GLY A 124 3.89 -2.51 6.19
N MET A 125 4.24 -2.06 7.38
CA MET A 125 4.59 -0.67 7.65
C MET A 125 6.09 -0.49 7.74
N ILE A 126 6.62 0.50 7.03
CA ILE A 126 8.02 0.93 7.18
C ILE A 126 8.10 1.84 8.41
N GLY A 127 8.93 1.46 9.38
CA GLY A 127 9.26 2.29 10.53
C GLY A 127 10.25 3.40 10.16
N ASN A 128 10.28 4.44 10.99
CA ASN A 128 11.21 5.54 10.78
C ASN A 128 12.66 5.13 11.08
N PHE A 129 13.59 5.61 10.25
CA PHE A 129 15.00 5.33 10.37
C PHE A 129 15.66 6.37 11.27
N SER A 130 15.61 6.13 12.58
CA SER A 130 16.29 6.94 13.59
C SER A 130 17.15 6.06 14.48
N LYS A 131 18.14 6.64 15.14
CA LYS A 131 19.01 5.92 16.12
C LYS A 131 18.26 5.20 17.25
N TYR A 132 17.01 5.55 17.52
CA TYR A 132 16.19 4.93 18.57
C TYR A 132 15.35 3.74 18.07
N VAL A 133 15.23 3.56 16.75
CA VAL A 133 14.46 2.48 16.14
C VAL A 133 15.43 1.40 15.66
N GLY A 134 15.55 0.31 16.41
CA GLY A 134 16.52 -0.75 16.12
C GLY A 134 16.21 -1.58 14.86
N PHE A 135 14.93 -1.76 14.51
CA PHE A 135 14.50 -2.64 13.43
C PHE A 135 13.36 -2.01 12.58
N PRO A 136 13.65 -0.93 11.82
CA PRO A 136 12.62 -0.18 11.09
C PRO A 136 11.91 -0.98 9.99
N LEU A 137 12.55 -2.04 9.49
CA LEU A 137 12.04 -2.86 8.39
C LEU A 137 11.49 -4.23 8.82
N GLN A 138 11.39 -4.51 10.12
CA GLN A 138 10.97 -5.84 10.59
C GLN A 138 9.59 -6.27 10.08
N ASP A 139 8.67 -5.30 9.90
CA ASP A 139 7.32 -5.55 9.41
C ASP A 139 7.23 -5.63 7.87
N CYS A 140 8.34 -5.40 7.17
CA CYS A 140 8.42 -5.50 5.71
C CYS A 140 8.67 -6.94 5.20
N VAL A 141 8.94 -7.87 6.11
CA VAL A 141 9.27 -9.27 5.77
C VAL A 141 8.02 -10.01 5.30
N SER A 142 8.14 -10.69 4.14
CA SER A 142 7.07 -11.49 3.53
C SER A 142 5.76 -10.72 3.31
N ARG A 143 5.89 -9.44 2.95
CA ARG A 143 4.75 -8.56 2.64
C ARG A 143 4.59 -8.38 1.14
N ARG A 144 3.33 -8.23 0.72
CA ARG A 144 2.96 -7.95 -0.66
C ARG A 144 3.19 -6.50 -1.04
N ILE A 145 2.89 -5.59 -0.12
CA ILE A 145 2.98 -4.14 -0.30
C ILE A 145 3.44 -3.48 0.99
N LEU A 146 4.20 -2.39 0.88
CA LEU A 146 4.68 -1.61 2.01
C LEU A 146 4.05 -0.22 2.01
N LEU A 147 3.70 0.27 3.19
CA LEU A 147 3.30 1.64 3.42
C LEU A 147 4.34 2.35 4.30
N TRP A 148 4.81 3.50 3.85
CA TRP A 148 5.59 4.42 4.66
C TRP A 148 4.85 5.74 4.83
N ASN A 149 4.18 5.88 5.97
CA ASN A 149 3.38 7.05 6.29
C ASN A 149 4.19 8.04 7.15
N GLU A 150 4.24 9.30 6.71
CA GLU A 150 5.05 10.38 7.29
C GLU A 150 6.51 9.96 7.52
N PRO A 151 7.22 9.62 6.44
CA PRO A 151 8.55 9.05 6.52
C PRO A 151 9.55 10.01 7.18
N ASN A 152 10.39 9.45 8.05
CA ASN A 152 11.55 10.12 8.60
C ASN A 152 12.76 9.20 8.53
N ALA A 153 13.88 9.73 8.01
CA ALA A 153 15.11 8.97 7.88
C ALA A 153 16.36 9.83 8.04
N GLU A 154 17.33 9.31 8.78
CA GLU A 154 18.69 9.85 8.84
C GLU A 154 19.46 9.54 7.54
N ALA A 155 20.48 10.34 7.22
CA ALA A 155 21.22 10.23 5.97
C ALA A 155 21.89 8.84 5.75
N SER A 156 22.27 8.18 6.84
CA SER A 156 22.85 6.83 6.83
C SER A 156 21.91 5.77 6.30
N ALA A 157 20.58 6.00 6.35
CA ALA A 157 19.58 5.06 5.88
C ALA A 157 19.35 5.11 4.36
N PHE A 158 19.81 6.16 3.67
CA PHE A 158 19.49 6.34 2.24
C PHE A 158 20.05 5.25 1.33
N GLU A 159 21.15 4.59 1.70
CA GLU A 159 21.65 3.43 0.95
C GLU A 159 20.67 2.26 1.00
N THR A 160 20.21 1.90 2.20
CA THR A 160 19.19 0.86 2.41
C THR A 160 17.87 1.23 1.72
N LEU A 161 17.47 2.50 1.83
CA LEU A 161 16.25 2.99 1.18
C LEU A 161 16.34 2.92 -0.33
N LYS A 162 17.49 3.21 -0.96
CA LYS A 162 17.63 3.03 -2.41
C LYS A 162 17.38 1.59 -2.83
N MET A 163 17.86 0.61 -2.06
CA MET A 163 17.62 -0.80 -2.35
C MET A 163 16.12 -1.13 -2.24
N LEU A 164 15.50 -0.77 -1.11
CA LEU A 164 14.08 -1.06 -0.85
C LEU A 164 13.15 -0.37 -1.87
N LEU A 165 13.35 0.92 -2.10
CA LEU A 165 12.53 1.73 -2.99
C LEU A 165 12.74 1.37 -4.48
N GLY A 166 13.88 0.78 -4.81
CA GLY A 166 14.16 0.23 -6.14
C GLY A 166 13.66 -1.20 -6.35
N GLY A 167 13.25 -1.89 -5.29
CA GLY A 167 12.87 -3.29 -5.34
C GLY A 167 14.05 -4.25 -5.43
N ASP A 168 15.26 -3.80 -5.04
CA ASP A 168 16.44 -4.64 -4.94
C ASP A 168 16.34 -5.56 -3.71
N GLN A 169 17.07 -6.68 -3.70
CA GLN A 169 17.13 -7.56 -2.52
C GLN A 169 17.77 -6.82 -1.34
N CYS A 170 17.02 -6.67 -0.24
CA CYS A 170 17.47 -5.94 0.94
C CYS A 170 17.57 -6.88 2.15
N VAL A 171 18.72 -6.90 2.81
CA VAL A 171 18.90 -7.65 4.06
C VAL A 171 18.29 -6.84 5.20
N VAL A 172 17.37 -7.48 5.94
CA VAL A 172 16.63 -6.89 7.05
C VAL A 172 16.93 -7.63 8.33
N ARG A 173 17.29 -6.87 9.36
CA ARG A 173 17.45 -7.38 10.72
C ARG A 173 16.10 -7.50 11.40
N VAL A 174 15.83 -8.65 12.01
CA VAL A 174 14.61 -8.92 12.77
C VAL A 174 15.00 -9.30 14.19
N GLY A 175 14.36 -8.68 15.18
CA GLY A 175 14.65 -8.97 16.58
C GLY A 175 14.53 -10.46 16.90
N PHE A 176 15.52 -11.00 17.61
CA PHE A 176 15.57 -12.39 18.08
C PHE A 176 15.53 -13.45 16.96
N ARG A 177 15.84 -13.08 15.71
CA ARG A 177 15.90 -13.98 14.56
C ARG A 177 17.14 -13.69 13.72
N SER A 178 17.50 -14.64 12.86
CA SER A 178 18.51 -14.41 11.82
C SER A 178 18.03 -13.37 10.83
N ASP A 179 18.97 -12.69 10.18
CA ASP A 179 18.69 -11.73 9.12
C ASP A 179 17.86 -12.38 8.01
N VAL A 180 16.88 -11.64 7.50
CA VAL A 180 15.96 -12.08 6.45
C VAL A 180 16.12 -11.18 5.24
N THR A 181 16.00 -11.75 4.03
CA THR A 181 16.01 -10.96 2.80
C THR A 181 14.59 -10.56 2.42
N VAL A 182 14.37 -9.27 2.23
CA VAL A 182 13.17 -8.73 1.59
C VAL A 182 13.45 -8.64 0.09
N GLY A 183 12.61 -9.29 -0.70
CA GLY A 183 12.65 -9.21 -2.16
C GLY A 183 11.99 -7.94 -2.68
N ARG A 184 11.63 -7.97 -3.96
CA ARG A 184 10.94 -6.86 -4.59
C ARG A 184 9.51 -6.70 -4.07
N THR A 185 9.27 -5.67 -3.27
CA THR A 185 7.96 -5.35 -2.68
C THR A 185 7.60 -3.88 -2.97
N PRO A 186 6.48 -3.60 -3.67
CA PRO A 186 6.02 -2.24 -3.94
C PRO A 186 5.89 -1.40 -2.68
N VAL A 187 6.28 -0.13 -2.79
CA VAL A 187 6.25 0.82 -1.67
C VAL A 187 5.33 1.99 -1.99
N ILE A 188 4.37 2.26 -1.12
CA ILE A 188 3.59 3.50 -1.11
C ILE A 188 4.20 4.40 -0.04
N VAL A 189 4.51 5.64 -0.41
CA VAL A 189 4.97 6.68 0.52
C VAL A 189 3.92 7.78 0.56
N LEU A 190 3.51 8.17 1.76
CA LEU A 190 2.58 9.28 1.99
C LEU A 190 3.26 10.28 2.91
N SER A 191 3.39 11.54 2.49
CA SER A 191 4.00 12.56 3.34
C SER A 191 3.46 13.95 3.09
N ASN A 192 3.67 14.82 4.08
CA ASN A 192 3.55 16.27 3.92
C ASN A 192 4.86 16.94 3.48
N THR A 193 6.00 16.22 3.54
CA THR A 193 7.32 16.75 3.19
C THR A 193 8.11 15.78 2.33
N ASP A 194 8.85 16.27 1.34
CA ASP A 194 9.76 15.41 0.57
C ASP A 194 11.08 15.22 1.33
N ILE A 195 11.31 13.99 1.81
CA ILE A 195 12.56 13.62 2.49
C ILE A 195 13.62 13.08 1.52
N PHE A 196 13.27 12.84 0.26
CA PHE A 196 14.16 12.15 -0.67
C PHE A 196 15.12 13.13 -1.35
N PRO A 197 16.42 12.80 -1.43
CA PRO A 197 17.36 13.58 -2.22
C PRO A 197 16.92 13.68 -3.69
N LYS A 198 17.01 14.87 -4.30
CA LYS A 198 16.69 15.13 -5.71
C LYS A 198 17.77 14.60 -6.68
N THR A 199 18.24 13.38 -6.43
CA THR A 199 19.26 12.69 -7.24
C THR A 199 18.62 11.67 -8.16
N ASP A 200 19.29 11.32 -9.26
CA ASP A 200 18.79 10.34 -10.22
C ASP A 200 18.63 8.94 -9.60
N ALA A 201 19.37 8.67 -8.52
CA ALA A 201 19.21 7.46 -7.73
C ALA A 201 17.79 7.31 -7.16
N PHE A 202 17.17 8.38 -6.66
CA PHE A 202 15.79 8.34 -6.15
C PHE A 202 14.74 8.64 -7.22
N ARG A 203 15.07 9.45 -8.24
CA ARG A 203 14.12 9.75 -9.33
C ARG A 203 13.73 8.49 -10.11
N ASN A 204 14.70 7.63 -10.42
CA ASN A 204 14.45 6.41 -11.21
C ASN A 204 13.71 5.29 -10.45
N ARG A 205 13.45 5.49 -9.15
CA ARG A 205 12.82 4.51 -8.26
C ARG A 205 11.40 4.89 -7.82
N ILE A 206 11.08 6.18 -7.91
CA ILE A 206 9.89 6.79 -7.27
C ILE A 206 9.11 7.59 -8.31
N ILE A 207 7.84 7.22 -8.52
CA ILE A 207 6.85 8.11 -9.15
C ILE A 207 6.30 9.05 -8.09
N ARG A 208 6.13 10.33 -8.45
CA ARG A 208 5.71 11.38 -7.53
C ARG A 208 4.43 12.02 -8.03
N TYR A 209 3.46 12.16 -7.14
CA TYR A 209 2.27 12.95 -7.34
C TYR A 209 2.12 13.95 -6.19
N GLU A 210 1.67 15.15 -6.51
CA GLU A 210 1.36 16.19 -5.54
C GLU A 210 -0.15 16.32 -5.41
N TRP A 211 -0.65 16.30 -4.17
CA TRP A 211 -2.07 16.37 -3.84
C TRP A 211 -2.37 17.66 -3.09
N GLN A 212 -3.41 18.34 -3.51
CA GLN A 212 -3.98 19.48 -2.84
C GLN A 212 -4.82 19.09 -1.62
N LYS A 213 -4.97 20.04 -0.70
CA LYS A 213 -5.80 19.85 0.50
C LYS A 213 -7.25 19.62 0.07
N ALA A 214 -7.92 18.64 0.68
CA ALA A 214 -9.30 18.26 0.40
C ALA A 214 -10.18 18.43 1.65
N PRO A 215 -10.52 19.68 2.06
CA PRO A 215 -11.23 19.94 3.31
C PRO A 215 -12.58 19.23 3.42
N TYR A 216 -13.28 19.03 2.30
CA TYR A 216 -14.60 18.39 2.23
C TYR A 216 -14.58 16.94 2.74
N LEU A 217 -13.42 16.27 2.78
CA LEU A 217 -13.29 14.94 3.35
C LEU A 217 -13.52 14.89 4.86
N ALA A 218 -13.42 16.03 5.56
CA ALA A 218 -13.68 16.09 7.01
C ALA A 218 -15.14 15.73 7.36
N GLU A 219 -16.06 15.86 6.39
CA GLU A 219 -17.48 15.52 6.55
C GLU A 219 -17.76 14.03 6.32
N LYS A 220 -16.80 13.28 5.76
CA LYS A 220 -16.96 11.85 5.46
C LYS A 220 -16.70 11.02 6.71
N LEU A 221 -17.72 10.30 7.18
CA LEU A 221 -17.65 9.48 8.40
C LEU A 221 -17.16 8.04 8.15
N LYS A 222 -17.35 7.52 6.94
CA LYS A 222 -16.95 6.16 6.56
C LYS A 222 -15.72 6.17 5.66
N ARG A 223 -15.07 5.02 5.54
CA ARG A 223 -13.94 4.80 4.63
C ARG A 223 -14.42 4.14 3.33
N PRO A 224 -13.70 4.28 2.21
CA PRO A 224 -14.02 3.52 1.01
C PRO A 224 -13.78 2.03 1.26
N HIS A 225 -14.72 1.19 0.83
CA HIS A 225 -14.59 -0.25 0.86
C HIS A 225 -13.42 -0.70 -0.02
N PRO A 226 -12.54 -1.62 0.43
CA PRO A 226 -11.36 -2.05 -0.35
C PRO A 226 -11.67 -2.57 -1.75
N LEU A 227 -12.80 -3.24 -1.95
CA LEU A 227 -13.25 -3.65 -3.30
C LEU A 227 -13.59 -2.47 -4.23
N GLY A 228 -13.91 -1.30 -3.68
CA GLY A 228 -14.12 -0.08 -4.45
C GLY A 228 -12.89 0.33 -5.26
N PHE A 229 -11.68 0.12 -4.72
CA PHE A 229 -10.44 0.35 -5.47
C PHE A 229 -10.38 -0.51 -6.74
N TYR A 230 -10.57 -1.83 -6.63
CA TYR A 230 -10.51 -2.70 -7.81
C TYR A 230 -11.61 -2.37 -8.83
N LYS A 231 -12.82 -2.05 -8.36
CA LYS A 231 -13.93 -1.61 -9.24
C LYS A 231 -13.62 -0.28 -9.94
N LEU A 232 -12.92 0.64 -9.28
CA LEU A 232 -12.43 1.87 -9.89
C LEU A 232 -11.41 1.57 -11.00
N ILE A 233 -10.48 0.64 -10.79
CA ILE A 233 -9.53 0.22 -11.83
C ILE A 233 -10.23 -0.39 -13.04
N LEU A 234 -11.29 -1.19 -12.82
CA LEU A 234 -12.12 -1.71 -13.92
C LEU A 234 -12.84 -0.59 -14.67
N LYS A 235 -13.39 0.41 -13.96
CA LYS A 235 -14.08 1.55 -14.57
C LYS A 235 -13.19 2.31 -15.56
N TYR A 236 -11.89 2.43 -15.27
CA TYR A 236 -10.90 3.08 -16.13
C TYR A 236 -10.24 2.13 -17.16
N ASN A 237 -10.74 0.89 -17.31
CA ASN A 237 -10.26 -0.11 -18.28
C ASN A 237 -8.74 -0.38 -18.22
N LEU A 238 -8.18 -0.43 -17.00
CA LEU A 238 -6.73 -0.59 -16.79
C LEU A 238 -6.26 -2.04 -16.70
N PHE A 239 -7.20 -2.99 -16.59
CA PHE A 239 -6.94 -4.42 -16.80
C PHE A 239 -7.43 -4.79 -18.20
N LYS A 240 -6.52 -5.32 -19.02
CA LYS A 240 -6.83 -5.95 -20.31
C LYS A 240 -6.92 -7.45 -20.12
#